data_AF-A0A1J3HNP7-F1
#
_entry.id   AF-A0A1J3HNP7-F1
#
_cell.length_a   1.000
_cell.length_b   1.000
_cell.length_c   1.000
_cell.angle_alpha   90.00
_cell.angle_beta   90.00
_cell.angle_gamma   90.00
#
_symmetry.space_group_name_H-M   'P 1'
#
loop_
_entity.id
_entity.type
_entity.pdbx_description
1 polymer ?
#
loop_
_entity_poly.entity_id
_entity_poly.type
_entity_poly.pdbx_seq_one_letter_code
_entity_poly.pdbx_strand_id
1 'polypeptide(L)'
;FVRIQTIIISHRTHESSDLLSPSPMESSTVTKTTLPNHDGTETEPTEFEKNRKRYQDLIDTFPHVKGWRPKNPLIEYGGYWFLRPRLEGCLYAQEFFEARPIDFFICSYPKTGTTWLKAL
;
A
#
# COMPACT_ATOMS: atom_id res chain seq x y z
N PHE A 1 -3.24 1.64 -16.99
CA PHE A 1 -4.18 1.85 -15.87
C PHE A 1 -4.76 0.54 -15.37
N VAL A 2 -5.48 -0.22 -16.21
CA VAL A 2 -5.94 -1.59 -15.87
C VAL A 2 -4.78 -2.44 -15.36
N ARG A 3 -3.60 -2.40 -16.01
CA ARG A 3 -2.42 -3.17 -15.55
C ARG A 3 -1.90 -2.86 -14.14
N ILE A 4 -2.01 -1.63 -13.60
CA ILE A 4 -1.56 -1.36 -12.21
C ILE A 4 -2.55 -1.96 -11.21
N GLN A 5 -3.85 -1.81 -11.46
CA GLN A 5 -4.89 -2.47 -10.68
C GLN A 5 -4.77 -4.00 -10.79
N THR A 6 -4.50 -4.53 -11.99
CA THR A 6 -4.21 -5.95 -12.22
C THR A 6 -2.95 -6.40 -11.48
N ILE A 7 -1.89 -5.59 -11.38
CA ILE A 7 -0.68 -5.98 -10.64
C ILE A 7 -0.96 -6.13 -9.14
N ILE A 8 -1.84 -5.29 -8.56
CA ILE A 8 -2.23 -5.40 -7.14
C ILE A 8 -3.22 -6.55 -6.91
N ILE A 9 -4.13 -6.81 -7.87
CA ILE A 9 -5.24 -7.78 -7.70
C ILE A 9 -4.87 -9.19 -8.21
N SER A 10 -4.01 -9.33 -9.23
CA SER A 10 -3.81 -10.59 -9.98
C SER A 10 -2.79 -11.55 -9.38
N HIS A 11 -2.00 -11.15 -8.39
CA HIS A 11 -1.01 -12.05 -7.78
C HIS A 11 -1.60 -13.02 -6.74
N ARG A 12 -2.89 -12.85 -6.38
CA ARG A 12 -3.58 -13.65 -5.35
C ARG A 12 -4.87 -14.32 -5.85
N THR A 13 -4.99 -14.60 -7.15
CA THR A 13 -6.12 -15.40 -7.66
C THR A 13 -5.74 -16.84 -7.99
N HIS A 14 -4.49 -17.25 -7.76
CA HIS A 14 -4.01 -18.59 -8.10
C HIS A 14 -3.79 -19.54 -6.91
N GLU A 15 -4.03 -19.08 -5.66
CA GLU A 15 -3.83 -19.89 -4.44
C GLU A 15 -5.06 -19.91 -3.50
N SER A 16 -6.27 -19.74 -4.01
CA SER A 16 -7.47 -19.82 -3.15
C SER A 16 -8.56 -20.68 -3.78
N SER A 17 -8.30 -21.98 -3.76
CA SER A 17 -9.34 -23.00 -3.67
C SER A 17 -8.83 -24.02 -2.67
N ASP A 18 -9.13 -23.82 -1.38
CA ASP A 18 -9.62 -24.85 -0.47
C ASP A 18 -9.77 -24.32 0.97
N LEU A 19 -10.92 -24.70 1.55
CA LEU A 19 -11.32 -24.66 2.97
C LEU A 19 -12.11 -23.44 3.50
N LEU A 20 -13.43 -23.63 3.40
CA LEU A 20 -14.49 -23.05 4.22
C LEU A 20 -14.31 -23.38 5.72
N SER A 21 -14.52 -22.41 6.62
CA SER A 21 -15.46 -22.47 7.76
C SER A 21 -15.48 -21.14 8.57
N PRO A 22 -16.64 -20.67 9.10
CA PRO A 22 -16.79 -19.35 9.71
C PRO A 22 -16.96 -19.36 11.24
N SER A 23 -16.64 -18.24 11.93
CA SER A 23 -17.29 -17.65 13.15
C SER A 23 -16.33 -16.71 13.91
N PRO A 24 -16.80 -15.86 14.87
CA PRO A 24 -17.98 -15.01 14.89
C PRO A 24 -17.65 -13.53 15.21
N MET A 25 -18.64 -12.65 15.04
CA MET A 25 -18.64 -11.23 15.43
C MET A 25 -18.10 -10.96 16.84
N GLU A 26 -17.20 -9.99 16.96
CA GLU A 26 -17.10 -9.15 18.15
C GLU A 26 -17.42 -7.70 17.82
N SER A 27 -18.39 -7.18 18.56
CA SER A 27 -18.82 -5.78 18.62
C SER A 27 -17.83 -5.00 19.47
N SER A 28 -17.43 -3.81 19.03
CA SER A 28 -16.79 -2.84 19.93
C SER A 28 -17.17 -1.41 19.58
N THR A 29 -17.93 -0.88 20.53
CA THR A 29 -18.32 0.48 20.89
C THR A 29 -17.36 1.58 20.44
N VAL A 30 -17.92 2.59 19.80
CA VAL A 30 -17.29 3.91 19.59
C VAL A 30 -17.08 4.58 20.95
N THR A 31 -15.84 4.82 21.33
CA THR A 31 -15.50 5.79 22.39
C THR A 31 -14.63 6.92 21.84
N LYS A 32 -15.09 8.12 22.14
CA LYS A 32 -14.62 9.43 21.71
C LYS A 32 -13.35 9.83 22.48
N THR A 33 -12.44 10.46 21.73
CA THR A 33 -11.23 11.23 22.06
C THR A 33 -10.95 11.53 23.53
N THR A 34 -9.81 11.02 24.03
CA THR A 34 -8.97 11.67 25.05
C THR A 34 -7.52 11.32 24.75
N LEU A 35 -6.67 12.32 24.52
CA LEU A 35 -5.22 12.16 24.47
C LEU A 35 -4.68 12.04 25.90
N PRO A 36 -3.82 11.06 26.20
CA PRO A 36 -2.86 11.18 27.29
C PRO A 36 -1.44 11.15 26.73
N ASN A 37 -0.67 12.19 27.05
CA ASN A 37 0.79 12.14 27.01
C ASN A 37 1.26 11.27 28.19
N HIS A 38 1.95 10.16 27.94
CA HIS A 38 2.87 9.54 28.90
C HIS A 38 3.85 8.60 28.19
N ASP A 39 5.14 8.90 28.37
CA ASP A 39 6.28 7.98 28.54
C ASP A 39 6.66 7.02 27.40
N GLY A 40 7.96 6.72 27.32
CA GLY A 40 8.62 6.07 26.20
C GLY A 40 8.00 4.73 25.83
N THR A 41 7.13 4.73 24.84
CA THR A 41 6.64 3.52 24.19
C THR A 41 7.70 3.12 23.19
N GLU A 42 8.49 2.10 23.53
CA GLU A 42 9.20 1.30 22.52
C GLU A 42 8.14 0.76 21.57
N THR A 43 7.89 1.53 20.51
CA THR A 43 6.89 1.22 19.51
C THR A 43 7.51 0.16 18.63
N GLU A 44 7.06 -1.08 18.78
CA GLU A 44 7.40 -2.17 17.86
C GLU A 44 7.27 -1.67 16.41
N PRO A 45 8.28 -1.88 15.56
CA PRO A 45 8.27 -1.37 14.20
C PRO A 45 7.09 -1.98 13.43
N THR A 46 6.39 -1.19 12.62
CA THR A 46 5.30 -1.75 11.80
C THR A 46 5.88 -2.73 10.78
N GLU A 47 5.02 -3.57 10.20
CA GLU A 47 5.43 -4.51 9.17
C GLU A 47 6.08 -3.80 7.97
N PHE A 48 5.64 -2.57 7.67
CA PHE A 48 6.29 -1.74 6.65
C PHE A 48 7.73 -1.38 7.03
N GLU A 49 7.99 -0.95 8.27
CA GLU A 49 9.36 -0.62 8.70
C GLU A 49 10.27 -1.86 8.71
N LYS A 50 9.75 -3.02 9.14
CA LYS A 50 10.49 -4.29 9.12
C LYS A 50 10.95 -4.67 7.71
N ASN A 51 10.10 -4.45 6.71
CA ASN A 51 10.38 -4.80 5.31
C ASN A 51 11.08 -3.69 4.51
N ARG A 52 11.14 -2.45 5.03
CA ARG A 52 11.62 -1.28 4.29
C ARG A 52 13.01 -1.46 3.67
N LYS A 53 13.94 -2.08 4.39
CA LYS A 53 15.29 -2.33 3.88
C LYS A 53 15.27 -3.27 2.66
N ARG A 54 14.52 -4.37 2.74
CA ARG A 54 14.34 -5.31 1.62
C ARG A 54 13.76 -4.61 0.39
N TYR A 55 12.79 -3.72 0.57
CA TYR A 55 12.24 -2.93 -0.54
C TYR A 55 13.27 -1.98 -1.15
N GLN A 56 14.08 -1.31 -0.33
CA GLN A 56 15.12 -0.41 -0.82
C GLN A 56 16.17 -1.17 -1.64
N ASP A 57 16.65 -2.29 -1.11
CA ASP A 57 17.62 -3.15 -1.78
C ASP A 57 17.07 -3.67 -3.13
N LEU A 58 15.79 -4.04 -3.18
CA LEU A 58 15.12 -4.45 -4.43
C LEU A 58 14.99 -3.28 -5.42
N ILE A 59 14.52 -2.13 -4.96
CA ILE A 59 14.34 -0.93 -5.79
C ILE A 59 15.66 -0.47 -6.40
N ASP A 60 16.78 -0.62 -5.68
CA ASP A 60 18.12 -0.27 -6.18
C ASP A 60 18.54 -1.08 -7.40
N THR A 61 17.97 -2.27 -7.61
CA THR A 61 18.23 -3.11 -8.80
C THR A 61 17.49 -2.64 -10.05
N PHE A 62 16.48 -1.78 -9.91
CA PHE A 62 15.65 -1.34 -11.04
C PHE A 62 16.29 -0.20 -11.84
N PRO A 63 15.87 0.02 -13.11
CA PRO A 63 16.35 1.16 -13.89
C PRO A 63 15.97 2.50 -13.24
N HIS A 64 16.97 3.38 -13.09
CA HIS A 64 16.80 4.73 -12.56
C HIS A 64 17.05 5.77 -13.65
N VAL A 65 16.19 6.78 -13.74
CA VAL A 65 16.40 7.94 -14.62
C VAL A 65 16.27 9.24 -13.83
N LYS A 66 16.93 10.29 -14.31
CA LYS A 66 16.78 11.63 -13.75
C LYS A 66 15.30 12.04 -13.84
N GLY A 67 14.67 12.24 -12.69
CA GLY A 67 13.31 12.72 -12.60
C GLY A 67 13.21 14.24 -12.70
N TRP A 68 11.99 14.75 -12.58
CA TRP A 68 11.73 16.19 -12.48
C TRP A 68 12.14 16.79 -11.12
N ARG A 69 12.47 15.94 -10.13
CA ARG A 69 12.95 16.36 -8.81
C ARG A 69 14.47 16.17 -8.74
N PRO A 70 15.26 17.21 -8.36
CA PRO A 70 16.72 17.15 -8.39
C PRO A 70 17.34 16.00 -7.57
N LYS A 71 16.74 15.64 -6.42
CA LYS A 71 17.26 14.63 -5.49
C LYS A 71 16.48 13.31 -5.51
N ASN A 72 15.53 13.14 -6.44
CA ASN A 72 14.68 11.95 -6.48
C ASN A 72 14.58 11.45 -7.93
N PRO A 73 15.37 10.43 -8.30
CA PRO A 73 15.23 9.78 -9.60
C PRO A 73 13.85 9.12 -9.72
N LEU A 74 13.44 8.89 -10.97
CA LEU A 74 12.32 8.03 -11.30
C LEU A 74 12.84 6.60 -11.45
N ILE A 75 12.11 5.65 -10.88
CA ILE A 75 12.42 4.21 -10.93
C ILE A 75 11.38 3.52 -11.80
N GLU A 76 11.83 2.70 -12.74
CA GLU A 76 10.95 1.88 -13.57
C GLU A 76 10.50 0.61 -12.82
N TYR A 77 9.21 0.32 -12.86
CA TYR A 77 8.64 -0.92 -12.36
C TYR A 77 7.34 -1.23 -13.12
N GLY A 78 7.26 -2.42 -13.74
CA GLY A 78 6.04 -2.89 -14.41
C GLY A 78 5.58 -2.04 -15.59
N GLY A 79 6.49 -1.32 -16.25
CA GLY A 79 6.23 -0.40 -17.36
C GLY A 79 5.85 1.03 -16.92
N TYR A 80 5.97 1.36 -15.63
CA TYR A 80 5.62 2.68 -15.08
C TYR A 80 6.78 3.28 -14.28
N TRP A 81 6.77 4.61 -14.15
CA TRP A 81 7.80 5.36 -13.45
C TRP A 81 7.32 5.85 -12.09
N PHE A 82 8.05 5.50 -11.04
CA PHE A 82 7.72 5.80 -9.65
C PHE A 82 8.77 6.68 -8.98
N LEU A 83 8.33 7.43 -7.96
CA LEU A 83 9.23 7.95 -6.94
C LEU A 83 9.47 6.87 -5.89
N ARG A 84 10.69 6.76 -5.37
CA ARG A 84 11.07 5.73 -4.38
C ARG A 84 10.04 5.50 -3.27
N PRO A 85 9.56 6.52 -2.52
CA PRO A 85 8.59 6.29 -1.44
C PRO A 85 7.26 5.71 -1.92
N ARG A 86 6.85 6.02 -3.16
CA ARG A 86 5.62 5.46 -3.74
C ARG A 86 5.81 4.01 -4.16
N LEU A 87 7.01 3.66 -4.64
CA LEU A 87 7.32 2.29 -5.02
C LEU A 87 7.48 1.38 -3.79
N GLU A 88 8.13 1.86 -2.72
CA GLU A 88 8.18 1.14 -1.43
C GLU A 88 6.76 0.82 -0.93
N GLY A 89 5.86 1.80 -0.95
CA GLY A 89 4.45 1.59 -0.57
C GLY A 89 3.68 0.68 -1.53
N CYS A 90 4.00 0.71 -2.83
CA CYS A 90 3.40 -0.18 -3.83
C CYS A 90 3.79 -1.64 -3.57
N LEU A 91 5.08 -1.92 -3.37
CA LEU A 91 5.58 -3.26 -3.05
C LEU A 91 4.96 -3.79 -1.76
N TYR A 92 4.89 -2.96 -0.72
CA TYR A 92 4.21 -3.31 0.53
C TYR A 92 2.72 -3.62 0.33
N ALA A 93 1.99 -2.77 -0.41
CA ALA A 93 0.59 -3.01 -0.69
C ALA A 93 0.37 -4.30 -1.49
N GLN A 94 1.23 -4.60 -2.46
CA GLN A 94 1.12 -5.86 -3.23
C GLN A 94 1.26 -7.11 -2.35
N GLU A 95 2.09 -7.05 -1.30
CA GLU A 95 2.34 -8.19 -0.43
C GLU A 95 1.30 -8.31 0.71
N PHE A 96 0.96 -7.20 1.36
CA PHE A 96 0.22 -7.19 2.63
C PHE A 96 -1.22 -6.70 2.54
N PHE A 97 -1.64 -6.09 1.42
CA PHE A 97 -3.00 -5.60 1.30
C PHE A 97 -3.96 -6.72 0.91
N GLU A 98 -4.95 -6.98 1.76
CA GLU A 98 -5.97 -8.00 1.54
C GLU A 98 -7.32 -7.34 1.23
N ALA A 99 -7.67 -7.29 -0.06
CA ALA A 99 -8.94 -6.75 -0.50
C ALA A 99 -10.10 -7.66 -0.08
N ARG A 100 -11.16 -7.08 0.48
CA ARG A 100 -12.42 -7.78 0.74
C ARG A 100 -13.37 -7.57 -0.44
N PRO A 101 -14.32 -8.50 -0.67
CA PRO A 101 -15.31 -8.36 -1.76
C PRO A 101 -16.18 -7.10 -1.68
N ILE A 102 -16.27 -6.48 -0.50
CA ILE A 102 -17.06 -5.27 -0.24
C ILE A 102 -16.25 -3.97 -0.36
N ASP A 103 -14.94 -4.06 -0.60
CA ASP A 103 -14.09 -2.88 -0.69
C ASP A 103 -14.23 -2.22 -2.07
N PHE A 104 -14.32 -0.89 -2.09
CA PHE A 104 -14.40 -0.10 -3.32
C PHE A 104 -13.12 0.69 -3.50
N PHE A 105 -12.49 0.55 -4.67
CA PHE A 105 -11.28 1.29 -4.99
C PHE A 105 -11.58 2.58 -5.74
N ILE A 106 -11.08 3.69 -5.20
CA ILE A 106 -11.01 4.95 -5.90
C ILE A 106 -9.67 5.04 -6.60
N CYS A 107 -9.66 5.00 -7.93
CA CYS A 107 -8.43 4.96 -8.73
C CYS A 107 -8.38 6.13 -9.69
N SER A 108 -7.29 6.91 -9.65
CA SER A 108 -7.05 7.95 -10.64
C SER A 108 -5.56 8.29 -10.72
N TYR A 109 -5.16 9.03 -11.76
CA TYR A 109 -3.82 9.61 -11.81
C TYR A 109 -3.74 10.82 -10.85
N PRO A 110 -2.58 11.15 -10.28
CA PRO A 110 -2.44 12.34 -9.45
C PRO A 110 -2.98 13.59 -10.17
N LYS A 111 -3.67 14.45 -9.41
CA LYS A 111 -4.27 15.71 -9.88
C LYS A 111 -5.49 15.59 -10.80
N THR A 112 -6.08 14.40 -10.97
CA THR A 112 -7.33 14.23 -11.73
C THR A 112 -8.58 14.17 -10.84
N GLY A 113 -8.59 14.88 -9.71
CA GLY A 113 -9.79 15.02 -8.87
C GLY A 113 -10.02 13.96 -7.80
N THR A 114 -9.01 13.21 -7.35
CA THR A 114 -9.17 12.24 -6.22
C THR A 114 -9.78 12.88 -4.97
N THR A 115 -9.46 14.14 -4.67
CA THR A 115 -10.02 14.85 -3.52
C THR A 115 -11.53 15.04 -3.65
N TRP A 116 -11.99 15.43 -4.84
CA TRP A 116 -13.42 15.57 -5.12
C TRP A 116 -14.11 14.20 -5.13
N LEU A 117 -13.51 13.21 -5.78
CA LEU A 117 -14.06 11.86 -5.88
C LEU A 117 -14.13 11.16 -4.51
N LYS A 118 -13.24 11.48 -3.56
CA LYS A 118 -13.27 10.95 -2.19
C LYS A 118 -14.32 11.65 -1.31
N ALA A 119 -14.73 12.87 -1.66
CA ALA A 119 -15.69 13.64 -0.88
C ALA A 119 -17.16 13.32 -1.22
N LEU A 120 -17.39 12.69 -2.37
CA LEU A 120 -18.68 12.16 -2.81
C LEU A 120 -18.93 10.79 -2.16
#